data_AF-A0A7Y3EVE0-F1
#
_entry.id   AF-A0A7Y3EVE0-F1
#
_cell.length_a   1.000
_cell.length_b   1.000
_cell.length_c   1.000
_cell.angle_alpha   90.00
_cell.angle_beta   90.00
_cell.angle_gamma   90.00
#
_symmetry.space_group_name_H-M   'P 1'
#
loop_
_entity.id
_entity.type
_entity.pdbx_description
1 polymer ?
#
loop_
_entity_poly.entity_id
_entity_poly.type
_entity_poly.pdbx_seq_one_letter_code
_entity_poly.pdbx_strand_id
1 'polypeptide(L)'
;MIKEDMYKESRAGAFPEADGHGCISSHVKRIGHQDTPGGAQLVYQDGYLFVGHISPPAGTSIFDVRDPRNPSLAATIELPDSQSHSHKVMVHGDLMIVNSQRHRRKFFRKSEALDSVEARLALEFGRRPTEKEIAQALNVKPEDIDTLRAELENGYTNGGFRIYDISNPARPRALSFQPTGGMGAHGFDFDGQYAYVSTEMDGFRGNI
;
A
#
# COMPACT_ATOMS: atom_id res chain seq x y z
N MET A 1 -17.76 13.55 -7.15
CA MET A 1 -18.71 12.40 -7.16
C MET A 1 -18.05 11.25 -7.89
N ILE A 2 -17.24 10.47 -7.18
CA ILE A 2 -16.62 9.26 -7.73
C ILE A 2 -17.52 8.11 -7.30
N LYS A 3 -17.92 7.31 -8.29
CA LYS A 3 -19.06 6.39 -8.27
C LYS A 3 -18.89 5.26 -7.25
N GLU A 4 -19.89 5.09 -6.38
CA GLU A 4 -20.15 3.88 -5.59
C GLU A 4 -20.40 2.62 -6.46
N ASP A 5 -20.50 2.77 -7.78
CA ASP A 5 -20.96 1.72 -8.70
C ASP A 5 -19.86 0.77 -9.20
N MET A 6 -18.57 1.05 -8.98
CA MET A 6 -17.51 0.14 -9.46
C MET A 6 -17.41 -1.19 -8.71
N TYR A 7 -18.08 -1.34 -7.56
CA TYR A 7 -18.10 -2.58 -6.78
C TYR A 7 -19.43 -3.35 -6.86
N LYS A 8 -20.40 -2.89 -7.67
CA LYS A 8 -21.73 -3.51 -7.75
C LYS A 8 -21.95 -4.45 -8.94
N GLU A 9 -21.03 -4.53 -9.89
CA GLU A 9 -21.17 -5.40 -11.07
C GLU A 9 -20.23 -6.62 -11.04
N SER A 10 -20.65 -7.66 -10.31
CA SER A 10 -20.70 -9.08 -10.77
C SER A 10 -20.92 -10.01 -9.56
N ARG A 11 -22.09 -9.89 -8.90
CA ARG A 11 -22.50 -10.82 -7.84
C ARG A 11 -23.27 -12.01 -8.41
N ALA A 12 -22.54 -12.96 -8.97
CA ALA A 12 -22.87 -14.39 -9.02
C ALA A 12 -21.67 -15.16 -9.61
N GLY A 13 -20.94 -15.94 -8.80
CA GLY A 13 -20.07 -17.00 -9.32
C GLY A 13 -18.57 -16.72 -9.52
N ALA A 14 -17.98 -15.67 -8.94
CA ALA A 14 -16.52 -15.49 -9.03
C ALA A 14 -15.73 -16.60 -8.29
N PHE A 15 -16.34 -17.23 -7.29
CA PHE A 15 -15.87 -18.47 -6.70
C PHE A 15 -17.05 -19.42 -6.43
N PRO A 16 -16.95 -20.71 -6.81
CA PRO A 16 -18.00 -21.70 -6.57
C PRO A 16 -18.25 -21.89 -5.08
N GLU A 17 -19.41 -22.43 -4.70
CA GLU A 17 -19.75 -22.69 -3.30
C GLU A 17 -18.68 -23.56 -2.61
N ALA A 18 -18.62 -23.45 -1.28
CA ALA A 18 -17.68 -24.21 -0.47
C ALA A 18 -18.11 -25.68 -0.28
N ASP A 19 -18.55 -26.32 -1.36
CA ASP A 19 -19.02 -27.70 -1.41
C ASP A 19 -17.93 -28.69 -1.87
N GLY A 20 -16.77 -28.17 -2.29
CA GLY A 20 -15.62 -28.97 -2.74
C GLY A 20 -15.63 -29.31 -4.23
N HIS A 21 -16.66 -28.89 -4.99
CA HIS A 21 -16.77 -29.24 -6.41
C HIS A 21 -16.24 -28.18 -7.38
N GLY A 22 -15.91 -26.97 -6.90
CA GLY A 22 -15.25 -25.96 -7.73
C GLY A 22 -14.13 -25.15 -7.07
N CYS A 23 -13.87 -25.33 -5.77
CA CYS A 23 -12.67 -24.77 -5.18
C CYS A 23 -11.49 -25.67 -5.62
N ILE A 24 -10.51 -25.12 -6.34
CA ILE A 24 -9.25 -25.83 -6.63
C ILE A 24 -8.51 -25.95 -5.30
N SER A 25 -8.88 -26.95 -4.51
CA SER A 25 -8.41 -27.17 -3.16
C SER A 25 -8.34 -28.67 -2.90
N SER A 26 -7.28 -29.11 -2.24
CA SER A 26 -7.09 -30.52 -1.86
C SER A 26 -6.90 -30.57 -0.35
N HIS A 27 -7.59 -31.48 0.33
CA HIS A 27 -7.54 -31.66 1.79
C HIS A 27 -7.90 -30.43 2.64
N VAL A 28 -8.56 -29.43 2.06
CA VAL A 28 -9.07 -28.24 2.78
C VAL A 28 -10.49 -27.93 2.33
N LYS A 29 -11.29 -27.34 3.23
CA LYS A 29 -12.65 -26.88 2.96
C LYS A 29 -12.75 -25.42 3.34
N ARG A 30 -13.17 -24.56 2.42
CA ARG A 30 -13.52 -23.17 2.73
C ARG A 30 -14.73 -23.15 3.68
N ILE A 31 -14.70 -22.35 4.74
CA ILE A 31 -15.83 -22.25 5.68
C ILE A 31 -16.51 -20.88 5.67
N GLY A 32 -15.83 -19.86 5.15
CA GLY A 32 -16.32 -18.49 5.00
C GLY A 32 -15.51 -17.77 3.92
N HIS A 33 -16.02 -16.62 3.49
CA HIS A 33 -15.40 -15.77 2.47
C HIS A 33 -15.85 -14.31 2.69
N GLN A 34 -14.94 -13.37 2.45
CA GLN A 34 -15.25 -11.95 2.47
C GLN A 34 -14.45 -11.23 1.39
N ASP A 35 -15.13 -10.50 0.51
CA ASP A 35 -14.48 -9.64 -0.46
C ASP A 35 -13.94 -8.38 0.22
N THR A 36 -12.74 -7.97 -0.19
CA THR A 36 -12.04 -6.79 0.34
C THR A 36 -11.11 -6.21 -0.74
N PRO A 37 -10.71 -4.93 -0.67
CA PRO A 37 -9.70 -4.38 -1.57
C PRO A 37 -8.43 -5.26 -1.63
N GLY A 38 -7.82 -5.37 -2.81
CA GLY A 38 -6.78 -6.38 -3.06
C GLY A 38 -5.43 -6.13 -2.37
N GLY A 39 -4.67 -7.23 -2.21
CA GLY A 39 -3.25 -7.27 -1.84
C GLY A 39 -2.97 -6.84 -0.41
N ALA A 40 -2.59 -7.78 0.47
CA ALA A 40 -2.37 -7.44 1.86
C ALA A 40 -1.52 -8.44 2.67
N GLN A 41 -0.85 -7.91 3.69
CA GLN A 41 -0.52 -8.66 4.90
C GLN A 41 -1.77 -8.78 5.78
N LEU A 42 -1.91 -9.91 6.46
CA LEU A 42 -2.98 -10.12 7.43
C LEU A 42 -2.39 -10.42 8.81
N VAL A 43 -3.02 -9.87 9.85
CA VAL A 43 -2.71 -10.19 11.25
C VAL A 43 -4.02 -10.53 11.96
N TYR A 44 -4.02 -11.61 12.72
CA TYR A 44 -5.14 -12.02 13.57
C TYR A 44 -4.83 -11.70 15.03
N GLN A 45 -5.78 -11.09 15.74
CA GLN A 45 -5.72 -10.93 17.21
C GLN A 45 -7.14 -10.92 17.76
N ASP A 46 -7.40 -11.69 18.84
CA ASP A 46 -8.62 -11.64 19.65
C ASP A 46 -9.95 -11.71 18.87
N GLY A 47 -9.99 -12.55 17.83
CA GLY A 47 -11.19 -12.70 17.01
C GLY A 47 -11.35 -11.67 15.90
N TYR A 48 -10.37 -10.78 15.70
CA TYR A 48 -10.33 -9.82 14.61
C TYR A 48 -9.20 -10.13 13.63
N LEU A 49 -9.46 -9.86 12.35
CA LEU A 49 -8.51 -9.97 11.25
C LEU A 49 -8.25 -8.57 10.67
N PHE A 50 -7.01 -8.12 10.74
CA PHE A 50 -6.54 -6.83 10.25
C PHE A 50 -5.86 -7.02 8.89
N VAL A 51 -6.29 -6.26 7.89
CA VAL A 51 -5.90 -6.43 6.49
C VAL A 51 -5.38 -5.11 5.95
N GLY A 52 -4.09 -5.00 5.66
CA GLY A 52 -3.48 -3.77 5.12
C GLY A 52 -3.46 -3.78 3.58
N HIS A 53 -4.00 -2.74 2.93
CA HIS A 53 -4.24 -2.73 1.48
C HIS A 53 -3.13 -2.06 0.66
N ILE A 54 -2.85 -2.58 -0.54
CA ILE A 54 -1.80 -2.06 -1.45
C ILE A 54 -2.21 -0.79 -2.20
N SER A 55 -3.49 -0.61 -2.53
CA SER A 55 -3.89 0.47 -3.43
C SER A 55 -4.73 1.52 -2.71
N PRO A 56 -4.37 2.82 -2.80
CA PRO A 56 -5.23 3.88 -2.31
C PRO A 56 -6.58 3.90 -3.05
N PRO A 57 -7.66 4.37 -2.41
CA PRO A 57 -7.69 5.01 -1.08
C PRO A 57 -7.71 4.03 0.10
N ALA A 58 -7.82 2.72 -0.15
CA ALA A 58 -7.91 1.72 0.90
C ALA A 58 -6.61 1.65 1.71
N GLY A 59 -6.71 1.76 3.04
CA GLY A 59 -5.57 1.65 3.94
C GLY A 59 -5.60 0.33 4.73
N THR A 60 -6.61 0.14 5.58
CA THR A 60 -6.77 -1.07 6.38
C THR A 60 -8.24 -1.44 6.53
N SER A 61 -8.58 -2.72 6.44
CA SER A 61 -9.87 -3.27 6.86
C SER A 61 -9.70 -4.14 8.10
N ILE A 62 -10.63 -4.01 9.03
CA ILE A 62 -10.68 -4.82 10.25
C ILE A 62 -11.96 -5.65 10.17
N PHE A 63 -11.83 -6.97 10.20
CA PHE A 63 -12.96 -7.90 10.18
C PHE A 63 -13.13 -8.56 11.54
N ASP A 64 -14.35 -8.62 12.04
CA ASP A 64 -14.73 -9.53 13.10
C ASP A 64 -14.87 -10.94 12.49
N VAL A 65 -14.04 -11.86 12.96
CA VAL A 65 -13.96 -13.25 12.50
C VAL A 65 -14.21 -14.24 13.65
N ARG A 66 -14.88 -13.79 14.73
CA ARG A 66 -15.29 -14.67 15.85
C ARG A 66 -16.24 -15.77 15.40
N ASP A 67 -17.07 -15.50 14.40
CA ASP A 67 -17.69 -16.53 13.56
C ASP A 67 -16.98 -16.59 12.20
N PRO A 68 -16.04 -17.51 11.99
CA PRO A 68 -15.28 -17.60 10.74
C PRO A 68 -16.13 -18.07 9.55
N ARG A 69 -17.38 -18.54 9.79
CA ARG A 69 -18.32 -18.85 8.71
C ARG A 69 -19.02 -17.62 8.16
N ASN A 70 -19.09 -16.57 8.96
CA ASN A 70 -19.75 -15.32 8.63
C ASN A 70 -18.91 -14.12 9.11
N PRO A 71 -17.71 -13.92 8.54
CA PRO A 71 -16.88 -12.76 8.85
C PRO A 71 -17.62 -11.46 8.52
N SER A 72 -17.45 -10.43 9.34
CA SER A 72 -18.10 -9.13 9.12
C SER A 72 -17.12 -7.97 9.23
N LEU A 73 -17.32 -6.92 8.42
CA LEU A 73 -16.47 -5.73 8.45
C LEU A 73 -16.76 -4.92 9.72
N ALA A 74 -15.77 -4.82 10.61
CA ALA A 74 -15.86 -4.04 11.84
C ALA A 74 -15.48 -2.58 11.62
N ALA A 75 -14.41 -2.32 10.84
CA ALA A 75 -13.96 -0.96 10.53
C ALA A 75 -13.12 -0.90 9.25
N THR A 76 -13.05 0.29 8.67
CA THR A 76 -12.13 0.63 7.57
C THR A 76 -11.35 1.90 7.93
N ILE A 77 -10.06 1.91 7.61
CA ILE A 77 -9.19 3.07 7.69
C ILE A 77 -8.77 3.39 6.25
N GLU A 78 -9.14 4.57 5.78
CA GLU A 78 -8.68 5.10 4.51
C GLU A 78 -7.35 5.83 4.66
N LEU A 79 -6.58 5.88 3.58
CA LEU A 79 -5.34 6.62 3.53
C LEU A 79 -5.63 8.13 3.52
N PRO A 80 -4.79 8.95 4.18
CA PRO A 80 -4.98 10.39 4.20
C PRO A 80 -4.69 11.07 2.85
N ASP A 81 -4.13 10.34 1.88
CA ASP A 81 -3.78 10.82 0.56
C ASP A 81 -3.76 9.68 -0.47
N SER A 82 -3.79 10.04 -1.76
CA SER A 82 -3.69 9.09 -2.88
C SER A 82 -2.25 8.75 -3.30
N GLN A 83 -1.27 9.37 -2.65
CA GLN A 83 0.15 9.26 -2.95
C GLN A 83 0.84 8.14 -2.18
N SER A 84 0.21 7.69 -1.09
CA SER A 84 0.69 6.68 -0.16
C SER A 84 -0.04 5.36 -0.34
N HIS A 85 0.54 4.28 0.20
CA HIS A 85 -0.15 3.02 0.49
C HIS A 85 0.32 2.45 1.83
N SER A 86 -0.50 1.58 2.44
CA SER A 86 -0.27 1.02 3.79
C SER A 86 -0.60 -0.47 3.85
N HIS A 87 0.17 -1.28 3.12
CA HIS A 87 -0.12 -2.72 2.95
C HIS A 87 0.53 -3.63 4.00
N LYS A 88 1.30 -3.06 4.92
CA LYS A 88 1.86 -3.75 6.07
C LYS A 88 1.13 -3.32 7.32
N VAL A 89 0.62 -4.29 8.06
CA VAL A 89 -0.12 -4.10 9.30
C VAL A 89 0.46 -5.04 10.34
N MET A 90 0.72 -4.49 11.53
CA MET A 90 1.13 -5.23 12.71
C MET A 90 0.26 -4.81 13.88
N VAL A 91 -0.09 -5.76 14.74
CA VAL A 91 -1.00 -5.56 15.87
C VAL A 91 -0.42 -6.24 17.09
N HIS A 92 -0.45 -5.54 18.23
CA HIS A 92 -0.10 -6.10 19.52
C HIS A 92 -0.88 -5.38 20.63
N GLY A 93 -1.69 -6.13 21.37
CA GLY A 93 -2.57 -5.57 22.40
C GLY A 93 -3.50 -4.50 21.80
N ASP A 94 -3.52 -3.32 22.41
CA ASP A 94 -4.37 -2.20 21.97
C ASP A 94 -3.74 -1.34 20.86
N LEU A 95 -2.60 -1.75 20.30
CA LEU A 95 -1.87 -0.97 19.29
C LEU A 95 -1.86 -1.67 17.93
N MET A 96 -2.12 -0.88 16.89
CA MET A 96 -1.90 -1.25 15.51
C MET A 96 -0.91 -0.28 14.87
N ILE A 97 0.08 -0.81 14.16
CA ILE A 97 1.01 -0.04 13.34
C ILE A 97 0.81 -0.42 11.87
N VAL A 98 0.82 0.59 11.00
CA VAL A 98 0.77 0.41 9.54
C VAL A 98 1.85 1.23 8.88
N ASN A 99 2.44 0.72 7.80
CA ASN A 99 3.42 1.49 7.05
C ASN A 99 2.76 2.64 6.29
N SER A 100 3.57 3.61 5.90
CA SER A 100 3.24 4.65 4.95
C SER A 100 4.37 4.73 3.94
N GLN A 101 4.08 4.37 2.69
CA GLN A 101 5.08 4.31 1.62
C GLN A 101 4.54 4.95 0.35
N ARG A 102 5.42 5.49 -0.49
CA ARG A 102 5.07 6.01 -1.81
C ARG A 102 4.38 4.93 -2.64
N HIS A 103 3.12 5.16 -2.97
CA HIS A 103 2.39 4.32 -3.93
C HIS A 103 3.07 4.41 -5.30
N ARG A 104 3.18 3.29 -6.02
CA ARG A 104 4.00 3.17 -7.24
C ARG A 104 5.48 3.56 -7.04
N ARG A 105 6.07 3.30 -5.86
CA ARG A 105 7.49 3.60 -5.54
C ARG A 105 8.48 3.34 -6.68
N LYS A 106 8.39 2.19 -7.36
CA LYS A 106 9.31 1.83 -8.47
C LYS A 106 9.22 2.79 -9.66
N PHE A 107 8.04 3.32 -9.94
CA PHE A 107 7.83 4.31 -10.99
C PHE A 107 8.39 5.66 -10.57
N PHE A 108 8.01 6.15 -9.39
CA PHE A 108 8.45 7.46 -8.91
C PHE A 108 9.95 7.53 -8.61
N ARG A 109 10.61 6.43 -8.23
CA ARG A 109 12.08 6.38 -8.10
C ARG A 109 12.83 6.77 -9.37
N LYS A 110 12.21 6.68 -10.53
CA LYS A 110 12.84 7.07 -11.80
C LYS A 110 13.05 8.58 -11.91
N SER A 111 12.33 9.40 -11.13
CA SER A 111 12.54 10.85 -11.09
C SER A 111 13.94 11.20 -10.60
N GLU A 112 14.53 10.39 -9.72
CA GLU A 112 15.88 10.59 -9.17
C GLU A 112 16.98 10.58 -10.26
N ALA A 113 16.72 9.96 -11.42
CA ALA A 113 17.66 9.88 -12.53
C ALA A 113 17.40 10.94 -13.61
N LEU A 114 16.29 11.68 -13.53
CA LEU A 114 15.76 12.50 -14.62
C LEU A 114 16.77 13.56 -15.08
N ASP A 115 17.27 14.39 -14.17
CA ASP A 115 18.24 15.45 -14.50
C ASP A 115 19.52 14.88 -15.13
N SER A 116 20.03 13.77 -14.59
CA SER A 116 21.23 13.11 -15.10
C SER A 116 21.03 12.54 -16.50
N VAL A 117 19.84 12.01 -16.79
CA VAL A 117 19.47 11.49 -18.10
C VAL A 117 19.30 12.62 -19.11
N GLU A 118 18.61 13.70 -18.73
CA GLU A 118 18.44 14.87 -19.60
C GLU A 118 19.77 15.50 -19.97
N ALA A 119 20.65 15.73 -18.98
CA ALA A 119 21.98 16.30 -19.22
C ALA A 119 22.85 15.41 -20.11
N ARG A 120 22.85 14.09 -19.86
CA ARG A 120 23.61 13.13 -20.66
C ARG A 120 23.14 13.12 -22.12
N LEU A 121 21.84 13.03 -22.35
CA LEU A 121 21.28 13.01 -23.71
C LEU A 121 21.48 14.37 -24.42
N ALA A 122 21.43 15.48 -23.68
CA ALA A 122 21.69 16.80 -24.25
C ALA A 122 23.12 16.92 -24.81
N LEU A 123 24.10 16.39 -24.08
CA LEU A 123 25.49 16.31 -24.52
C LEU A 123 25.66 15.35 -25.71
N GLU A 124 25.02 14.17 -25.66
CA GLU A 124 25.10 13.14 -26.70
C GLU A 124 24.52 13.62 -28.05
N PHE A 125 23.39 14.33 -28.01
CA PHE A 125 22.70 14.80 -29.22
C PHE A 125 23.11 16.21 -29.66
N GLY A 126 23.85 16.95 -28.83
CA GLY A 126 24.16 18.36 -29.10
C GLY A 126 22.92 19.27 -29.12
N ARG A 127 21.80 18.82 -28.56
CA ARG A 127 20.52 19.55 -28.46
C ARG A 127 19.73 19.06 -27.25
N ARG A 128 18.72 19.82 -26.82
CA ARG A 128 17.77 19.33 -25.81
C ARG A 128 17.11 18.00 -26.26
N PRO A 129 17.08 16.96 -25.42
CA PRO A 129 16.39 15.71 -25.74
C PRO A 129 14.87 15.93 -25.77
N THR A 130 14.19 15.13 -26.58
CA THR A 130 12.72 15.07 -26.63
C THR A 130 12.19 14.21 -25.49
N GLU A 131 10.91 14.41 -25.12
CA GLU A 131 10.24 13.60 -24.11
C GLU A 131 10.28 12.09 -24.41
N LYS A 132 10.21 11.73 -25.70
CA LYS A 132 10.31 10.33 -26.14
C LYS A 132 11.70 9.74 -25.87
N GLU A 133 12.76 10.51 -26.07
CA GLU A 133 14.14 10.07 -25.83
C GLU A 133 14.40 9.90 -24.33
N ILE A 134 13.91 10.83 -23.51
CA ILE A 134 13.99 10.76 -22.04
C ILE A 134 13.20 9.55 -21.53
N ALA A 135 11.97 9.36 -22.01
CA ALA A 135 11.10 8.26 -21.62
C ALA A 135 11.69 6.89 -21.97
N GLN A 136 12.28 6.78 -23.16
CA GLN A 136 13.00 5.57 -23.55
C GLN A 136 14.18 5.28 -22.61
N ALA A 137 14.99 6.28 -22.27
CA ALA A 137 16.12 6.11 -21.36
C ALA A 137 15.71 5.73 -19.93
N LEU A 138 14.55 6.20 -19.45
CA LEU A 138 13.99 5.85 -18.14
C LEU A 138 13.10 4.60 -18.18
N ASN A 139 12.87 4.00 -19.34
CA ASN A 139 11.93 2.90 -19.56
C ASN A 139 10.51 3.22 -19.02
N VAL A 140 9.99 4.39 -19.38
CA VAL A 140 8.63 4.86 -19.07
C VAL A 140 7.95 5.31 -20.36
N LYS A 141 6.68 5.71 -20.27
CA LYS A 141 5.99 6.28 -21.43
C LYS A 141 6.28 7.78 -21.54
N PRO A 142 6.26 8.38 -22.74
CA PRO A 142 6.44 9.82 -22.90
C PRO A 142 5.48 10.66 -22.06
N GLU A 143 4.22 10.23 -21.90
CA GLU A 143 3.22 10.89 -21.05
C GLU A 143 3.53 10.84 -19.55
N ASP A 144 4.47 10.00 -19.11
CA ASP A 144 4.86 9.89 -17.70
C ASP A 144 5.90 10.96 -17.29
N ILE A 145 6.56 11.63 -18.24
CA ILE A 145 7.71 12.51 -17.92
C ILE A 145 7.30 13.70 -17.06
N ASP A 146 6.18 14.36 -17.39
CA ASP A 146 5.70 15.50 -16.59
C ASP A 146 5.35 15.07 -15.15
N THR A 147 4.85 13.84 -14.98
CA THR A 147 4.61 13.28 -13.65
C THR A 147 5.91 13.05 -12.88
N LEU A 148 6.97 12.58 -13.55
CA LEU A 148 8.28 12.39 -12.92
C LEU A 148 8.98 13.72 -12.61
N ARG A 149 8.82 14.75 -13.44
CA ARG A 149 9.30 16.12 -13.15
C ARG A 149 8.59 16.69 -11.93
N ALA A 150 7.27 16.57 -11.88
CA ALA A 150 6.49 17.01 -10.72
C ALA A 150 6.90 16.26 -9.44
N GLU A 151 7.20 14.97 -9.51
CA GLU A 151 7.74 14.21 -8.36
C GLU A 151 9.11 14.74 -7.92
N LEU A 152 10.01 15.03 -8.87
CA LEU A 152 11.35 15.55 -8.57
C LEU A 152 11.28 16.93 -7.90
N GLU A 153 10.37 17.79 -8.38
CA GLU A 153 10.18 19.15 -7.87
C GLU A 153 9.48 19.18 -6.51
N ASN A 154 8.38 18.42 -6.34
CA ASN A 154 7.55 18.48 -5.14
C ASN A 154 7.97 17.50 -4.05
N GLY A 155 8.57 16.37 -4.43
CA GLY A 155 8.94 15.28 -3.53
C GLY A 155 7.74 14.55 -2.89
N TYR A 156 8.06 13.56 -2.07
CA TYR A 156 7.11 12.82 -1.24
C TYR A 156 7.52 12.89 0.22
N THR A 157 6.59 13.32 1.09
CA THR A 157 6.86 13.61 2.51
C THR A 157 6.12 12.71 3.49
N ASN A 158 5.18 11.89 3.00
CA ASN A 158 4.36 11.02 3.85
C ASN A 158 4.99 9.64 4.10
N GLY A 159 6.29 9.49 3.86
CA GLY A 159 7.04 8.26 4.16
C GLY A 159 7.21 8.06 5.66
N GLY A 160 6.83 6.89 6.18
CA GLY A 160 6.84 6.62 7.62
C GLY A 160 6.00 5.43 8.03
N PHE A 161 5.47 5.48 9.25
CA PHE A 161 4.44 4.57 9.74
C PHE A 161 3.46 5.28 10.66
N ARG A 162 2.24 4.77 10.75
CA ARG A 162 1.16 5.32 11.58
C ARG A 162 0.81 4.34 12.68
N ILE A 163 0.50 4.89 13.85
CA ILE A 163 0.08 4.14 15.04
C ILE A 163 -1.37 4.45 15.33
N TYR A 164 -2.15 3.42 15.63
CA TYR A 164 -3.56 3.50 15.98
C TYR A 164 -3.82 2.78 17.29
N ASP A 165 -4.71 3.34 18.10
CA ASP A 165 -5.37 2.68 19.23
C ASP A 165 -6.51 1.83 18.65
N ILE A 166 -6.50 0.56 19.00
CA ILE A 166 -7.47 -0.45 18.61
C ILE A 166 -8.04 -1.19 19.82
N SER A 167 -8.01 -0.59 21.01
CA SER A 167 -8.71 -1.10 22.21
C SER A 167 -10.19 -1.43 21.94
N ASN A 168 -10.78 -0.73 20.96
CA ASN A 168 -11.97 -1.16 20.25
C ASN A 168 -11.68 -1.32 18.75
N PRO A 169 -11.52 -2.54 18.22
CA PRO A 169 -11.21 -2.78 16.81
C PRO A 169 -12.28 -2.28 15.83
N ALA A 170 -13.53 -2.10 16.29
CA ALA A 170 -14.61 -1.51 15.49
C ALA A 170 -14.55 0.04 15.47
N ARG A 171 -13.68 0.66 16.27
CA ARG A 171 -13.52 2.12 16.36
C ARG A 171 -12.03 2.49 16.51
N PRO A 172 -11.18 2.13 15.53
CA PRO A 172 -9.76 2.46 15.58
C PRO A 172 -9.56 3.97 15.61
N ARG A 173 -8.55 4.43 16.36
CA ARG A 173 -8.24 5.86 16.51
C ARG A 173 -6.78 6.12 16.22
N ALA A 174 -6.50 7.01 15.27
CA ALA A 174 -5.13 7.43 14.99
C ALA A 174 -4.49 8.07 16.24
N LEU A 175 -3.28 7.62 16.57
CA LEU A 175 -2.48 8.15 17.67
C LEU A 175 -1.39 9.09 17.16
N SER A 176 -0.59 8.61 16.21
CA SER A 176 0.57 9.35 15.71
C SER A 176 1.02 8.88 14.33
N PHE A 177 1.79 9.72 13.66
CA PHE A 177 2.55 9.40 12.46
C PHE A 177 4.03 9.66 12.75
N GLN A 178 4.86 8.64 12.55
CA GLN A 178 6.30 8.77 12.65
C GLN A 178 6.87 8.88 11.23
N PRO A 179 7.31 10.09 10.80
CA PRO A 179 7.96 10.23 9.51
C PRO A 179 9.32 9.53 9.55
N THR A 180 9.63 8.86 8.45
CA THR A 180 10.95 8.26 8.22
C THR A 180 11.59 8.72 6.91
N GLY A 181 10.91 9.61 6.18
CA GLY A 181 11.43 10.20 4.96
C GLY A 181 11.52 9.22 3.77
N GLY A 182 12.20 9.68 2.72
CA GLY A 182 12.38 8.96 1.46
C GLY A 182 11.08 8.40 0.91
N MET A 183 11.13 7.19 0.36
CA MET A 183 9.92 6.53 -0.15
C MET A 183 9.05 5.90 0.95
N GLY A 184 9.41 6.03 2.23
CA GLY A 184 8.69 5.49 3.38
C GLY A 184 9.09 4.07 3.81
N ALA A 185 8.34 3.48 4.73
CA ALA A 185 8.63 2.15 5.28
C ALA A 185 8.03 1.03 4.42
N HIS A 186 8.82 0.00 4.08
CA HIS A 186 8.30 -1.13 3.30
C HIS A 186 8.09 -2.39 4.15
N GLY A 187 9.13 -2.84 4.86
CA GLY A 187 9.05 -3.91 5.83
C GLY A 187 9.12 -3.34 7.23
N PHE A 188 8.26 -3.82 8.13
CA PHE A 188 8.48 -3.60 9.55
C PHE A 188 7.87 -4.73 10.37
N ASP A 189 8.37 -4.89 11.59
CA ASP A 189 7.85 -5.77 12.62
C ASP A 189 7.56 -4.96 13.89
N PHE A 190 6.71 -5.48 14.78
CA PHE A 190 6.31 -4.80 16.01
C PHE A 190 6.01 -5.82 17.11
N ASP A 191 6.68 -5.67 18.26
CA ASP A 191 6.56 -6.60 19.39
C ASP A 191 5.71 -6.09 20.56
N GLY A 192 5.01 -4.95 20.37
CA GLY A 192 4.26 -4.28 21.42
C GLY A 192 5.00 -3.13 22.10
N GLN A 193 6.33 -3.09 22.01
CA GLN A 193 7.16 -2.03 22.60
C GLN A 193 8.04 -1.33 21.56
N TYR A 194 8.61 -2.09 20.63
CA TYR A 194 9.52 -1.60 19.61
C TYR A 194 9.02 -1.95 18.21
N ALA A 195 9.08 -0.95 17.32
CA ALA A 195 8.89 -1.14 15.89
C ALA A 195 10.25 -1.27 15.21
N TYR A 196 10.47 -2.37 14.50
CA TYR A 196 11.68 -2.65 13.74
C TYR A 196 11.42 -2.28 12.29
N VAL A 197 11.85 -1.09 11.87
CA VAL A 197 11.40 -0.48 10.61
C VAL A 197 12.55 -0.35 9.62
N SER A 198 12.34 -0.93 8.43
CA SER A 198 13.20 -0.73 7.26
C SER A 198 12.73 0.48 6.45
N THR A 199 13.59 1.49 6.32
CA THR A 199 13.22 2.76 5.67
C THR A 199 14.41 3.59 5.21
N GLU A 200 14.15 4.60 4.38
CA GLU A 200 15.12 5.52 3.79
C GLU A 200 15.27 6.81 4.61
N MET A 201 15.53 6.65 5.90
CA MET A 201 15.95 7.76 6.77
C MET A 201 17.25 8.37 6.24
N ASP A 202 17.54 9.61 6.63
CA ASP A 202 18.78 10.29 6.26
C ASP A 202 20.01 9.38 6.49
N GLY A 203 20.78 9.16 5.41
CA GLY A 203 21.93 8.23 5.40
C GLY A 203 21.63 6.82 4.87
N PHE A 204 20.36 6.49 4.58
CA PHE A 204 19.94 5.17 4.08
C PHE A 204 19.17 5.30 2.75
N ARG A 205 19.45 4.42 1.78
CA ARG A 205 18.81 4.43 0.45
C ARG A 205 18.64 3.02 -0.11
N GLY A 206 17.49 2.72 -0.70
CA GLY A 206 17.27 1.51 -1.50
C GLY A 206 16.13 0.62 -1.03
N ASN A 207 16.20 -0.66 -1.41
CA ASN A 207 15.31 -1.70 -0.90
C ASN A 207 15.81 -2.12 0.48
N ILE A 208 15.40 -1.36 1.48
CA ILE A 208 15.59 -1.65 2.90
C ILE A 208 14.35 -2.41 3.37
#